data_AF-A0A960U675-F1
#
_entry.id   AF-A0A960U675-F1
#
_cell.length_a   1.000
_cell.length_b   1.000
_cell.length_c   1.000
_cell.angle_alpha   90.00
_cell.angle_beta   90.00
_cell.angle_gamma   90.00
#
_symmetry.space_group_name_H-M   'P 1'
#
loop_
_entity.id
_entity.type
_entity.pdbx_description
1 polymer ?
#
loop_
_entity_poly.entity_id
_entity_poly.type
_entity_poly.pdbx_seq_one_letter_code
_entity_poly.pdbx_strand_id
1 'polypeptide(L)'
;MKNLIFFVVASFFILAAAFGLYKLIGSGEFMDWLVGSLSLIWMFFVVTIPWNSFFKAREIVYEAEVSRLKNINIQEDGLVFAQKVAKRSLAVSVLLHIASAVLLFWVSYTHISVVGYYSAVLILLLTFLRPGIRFYEYLHKKLEMIREEFHYPREDVALLKQKVEENYYLLNTEEN
;
A
#
# COMPACT_ATOMS: atom_id res chain seq x y z
N MET A 1 -5.02 10.61 -3.33
CA MET A 1 -5.14 11.20 -4.68
C MET A 1 -3.91 12.01 -5.08
N LYS A 2 -3.34 12.87 -4.22
CA LYS A 2 -2.09 13.61 -4.52
C LYS A 2 -0.93 12.72 -5.01
N ASN A 3 -0.65 11.60 -4.33
CA ASN A 3 0.43 10.69 -4.73
C ASN A 3 0.15 9.96 -6.06
N LEU A 4 -1.13 9.78 -6.40
CA LEU A 4 -1.56 9.15 -7.66
C LEU A 4 -1.31 10.10 -8.84
N ILE A 5 -1.73 11.36 -8.71
CA ILE A 5 -1.55 12.40 -9.73
C ILE A 5 -0.06 12.65 -9.94
N PHE A 6 0.72 12.79 -8.86
CA PHE A 6 2.16 12.93 -8.94
C PHE A 6 2.82 11.77 -9.70
N PHE A 7 2.42 10.52 -9.41
CA PHE A 7 2.99 9.35 -10.08
C PHE A 7 2.63 9.29 -11.57
N VAL A 8 1.39 9.60 -11.93
CA VAL A 8 0.94 9.62 -13.34
C VAL A 8 1.69 10.70 -14.11
N VAL A 9 1.80 11.90 -13.54
CA VAL A 9 2.52 13.03 -14.15
C VAL A 9 4.02 12.73 -14.27
N ALA A 10 4.65 12.22 -13.21
CA ALA A 10 6.05 11.83 -13.23
C ALA A 10 6.32 10.72 -14.25
N SER A 11 5.47 9.68 -14.31
CA SER A 11 5.58 8.60 -15.30
C SER A 11 5.43 9.15 -16.72
N PHE A 12 4.49 10.07 -16.96
CA PHE A 12 4.35 10.72 -18.26
C PHE A 12 5.64 11.44 -18.69
N PHE A 13 6.23 12.25 -17.80
CA PHE A 13 7.48 12.95 -18.13
C PHE A 13 8.66 12.01 -18.33
N ILE A 14 8.78 10.95 -17.51
CA ILE A 14 9.82 9.93 -17.66
C ILE A 14 9.66 9.18 -18.99
N LEU A 15 8.43 8.77 -19.34
CA LEU A 15 8.14 8.09 -20.60
C LEU A 15 8.37 9.01 -21.81
N ALA A 16 7.98 10.28 -21.72
CA ALA A 16 8.21 11.26 -22.77
C ALA A 16 9.72 11.54 -22.98
N ALA A 17 10.49 11.67 -21.90
CA ALA A 17 11.94 11.83 -21.97
C ALA A 17 12.61 10.59 -22.55
N ALA A 18 12.21 9.40 -22.10
CA ALA A 18 12.75 8.13 -22.59
C ALA A 18 12.38 7.88 -24.06
N PHE A 19 11.17 8.27 -24.50
CA PHE A 19 10.76 8.24 -25.90
C PHE A 19 11.53 9.26 -26.76
N GLY A 20 11.80 10.46 -26.24
CA GLY A 20 12.66 11.46 -26.89
C GLY A 20 14.08 10.93 -27.10
N LEU A 21 14.66 10.29 -26.09
CA LEU A 21 15.96 9.61 -26.18
C LEU A 21 15.93 8.44 -27.17
N TYR A 22 14.84 7.67 -27.20
CA TYR A 22 14.64 6.62 -28.21
C TYR A 22 14.70 7.17 -29.64
N LYS A 23 13.96 8.25 -29.93
CA LYS A 23 13.95 8.92 -31.24
C LYS A 23 15.36 9.34 -31.67
N LEU A 24 16.24 9.66 -30.73
CA LEU A 24 17.64 10.03 -30.97
C LEU A 24 18.54 8.82 -31.26
N ILE A 25 18.27 7.66 -30.67
CA ILE A 25 19.15 6.47 -30.71
C ILE A 25 18.68 5.43 -31.75
N GLY A 26 17.43 5.47 -32.19
CA GLY A 26 16.90 4.60 -33.24
C GLY A 26 16.66 3.13 -32.82
N SER A 27 16.64 2.84 -31.52
CA SER A 27 16.57 1.47 -30.99
C SER A 27 15.14 1.04 -30.61
N GLY A 28 14.45 0.28 -31.48
CA GLY A 28 13.16 -0.37 -31.19
C GLY A 28 11.98 0.05 -32.08
N GLU A 29 10.93 -0.78 -32.15
CA GLU A 29 9.73 -0.46 -32.92
C GLU A 29 8.76 0.45 -32.14
N PHE A 30 7.98 1.27 -32.86
CA PHE A 30 6.96 2.14 -32.24
C PHE A 30 5.96 1.35 -31.38
N MET A 31 5.60 0.13 -31.80
CA MET A 31 4.66 -0.71 -31.06
C MET A 31 5.21 -1.20 -29.73
N ASP A 32 6.50 -1.52 -29.64
CA ASP A 32 7.14 -1.89 -28.37
C ASP A 32 7.06 -0.74 -27.35
N TRP A 33 7.26 0.49 -27.81
CA TRP A 33 7.14 1.69 -26.96
C TRP A 33 5.71 1.96 -26.49
N LEU A 34 4.74 1.83 -27.41
CA LEU A 34 3.34 2.04 -27.09
C LEU A 34 2.86 0.99 -26.07
N VAL A 35 3.15 -0.28 -26.32
CA VAL A 35 2.79 -1.39 -25.44
C VAL A 35 3.50 -1.27 -24.10
N GLY A 36 4.79 -0.96 -24.06
CA GLY A 36 5.54 -0.76 -22.81
C GLY A 36 5.03 0.41 -21.98
N SER A 37 4.70 1.54 -22.62
CA SER A 37 4.18 2.71 -21.91
C SER A 37 2.80 2.44 -21.32
N LEU A 38 1.90 1.84 -22.11
CA LEU A 38 0.57 1.47 -21.65
C LEU A 38 0.63 0.39 -20.55
N SER A 39 1.50 -0.60 -20.70
CA SER A 39 1.65 -1.68 -19.70
C SER A 39 2.16 -1.12 -18.37
N LEU A 40 3.13 -0.20 -18.37
CA LEU A 40 3.64 0.43 -17.15
C LEU A 40 2.57 1.25 -16.42
N ILE A 41 1.82 2.08 -17.15
CA ILE A 41 0.72 2.87 -16.57
C ILE A 41 -0.35 1.94 -16.01
N TRP A 42 -0.76 0.93 -16.78
CA TRP A 42 -1.75 -0.05 -16.37
C TRP A 42 -1.31 -0.81 -15.11
N MET A 43 -0.07 -1.30 -15.09
CA MET A 43 0.52 -2.03 -13.98
C MET A 43 0.49 -1.23 -12.68
N PHE A 44 0.74 0.09 -12.74
CA PHE A 44 0.61 0.94 -11.57
C PHE A 44 -0.81 0.93 -10.97
N PHE A 45 -1.85 1.01 -11.80
CA PHE A 45 -3.23 0.95 -11.34
C PHE A 45 -3.59 -0.41 -10.76
N VAL A 46 -3.23 -1.48 -11.48
CA VAL A 46 -3.47 -2.88 -11.08
C VAL A 46 -2.80 -3.21 -9.74
N VAL A 47 -1.57 -2.71 -9.53
CA VAL A 47 -0.82 -2.93 -8.30
C VAL A 47 -1.26 -1.99 -7.17
N THR A 48 -1.72 -0.77 -7.45
CA THR A 48 -1.96 0.21 -6.39
C THR A 48 -3.36 0.14 -5.80
N ILE A 49 -4.39 0.17 -6.63
CA ILE A 49 -5.76 0.39 -6.16
C ILE A 49 -6.30 -0.83 -5.40
N PRO A 50 -6.27 -2.06 -5.95
CA PRO A 50 -6.86 -3.22 -5.28
C PRO A 50 -6.14 -3.56 -3.98
N TRP A 51 -4.80 -3.56 -4.00
CA TRP A 51 -3.99 -3.84 -2.81
C TRP A 51 -4.18 -2.80 -1.70
N ASN A 52 -4.23 -1.50 -2.02
CA ASN A 52 -4.48 -0.49 -1.00
C ASN A 52 -5.85 -0.67 -0.32
N SER A 53 -6.89 -0.97 -1.10
CA SER A 53 -8.23 -1.24 -0.57
C SER A 53 -8.24 -2.49 0.31
N PHE A 54 -7.54 -3.56 -0.11
CA PHE A 54 -7.39 -4.78 0.69
C PHE A 54 -6.72 -4.50 2.04
N PHE A 55 -5.53 -3.89 2.05
CA PHE A 55 -4.78 -3.66 3.28
C PHE A 55 -5.49 -2.68 4.21
N LYS A 56 -6.07 -1.60 3.67
CA LYS A 56 -6.85 -0.66 4.49
C LYS A 56 -8.07 -1.32 5.13
N ALA A 57 -8.78 -2.17 4.39
CA ALA A 57 -9.91 -2.91 4.95
C ALA A 57 -9.47 -3.93 6.01
N ARG A 58 -8.33 -4.60 5.83
CA ARG A 58 -7.76 -5.51 6.84
C ARG A 58 -7.29 -4.79 8.09
N GLU A 59 -6.72 -3.60 7.96
CA GLU A 59 -6.33 -2.74 9.08
C GLU A 59 -7.56 -2.37 9.93
N ILE A 60 -8.66 -1.93 9.30
CA ILE A 60 -9.92 -1.63 10.01
C ILE A 60 -10.45 -2.86 10.77
N VAL A 61 -10.43 -4.04 10.14
CA VAL A 61 -10.87 -5.29 10.79
C VAL A 61 -9.99 -5.61 12.02
N TYR A 62 -8.68 -5.42 11.91
CA TYR A 62 -7.75 -5.65 13.00
C TYR A 62 -7.94 -4.64 14.15
N GLU A 63 -8.11 -3.35 13.84
CA GLU A 63 -8.37 -2.30 14.84
C GLU A 63 -9.70 -2.53 15.58
N ALA A 64 -10.73 -3.03 14.89
CA ALA A 64 -11.98 -3.43 15.52
C ALA A 64 -11.76 -4.59 16.49
N GLU A 65 -10.98 -5.61 16.12
CA GLU A 65 -10.66 -6.72 17.03
C GLU A 65 -9.93 -6.23 18.30
N VAL A 66 -8.93 -5.35 18.15
CA VAL A 66 -8.21 -4.74 19.27
C VAL A 66 -9.14 -3.89 20.15
N SER A 67 -10.04 -3.11 19.54
CA SER A 67 -11.02 -2.28 20.25
C SER A 67 -12.01 -3.14 21.05
N ARG A 68 -12.45 -4.28 20.51
CA ARG A 68 -13.33 -5.22 21.20
C ARG A 68 -12.67 -5.82 22.44
N LEU A 69 -11.39 -6.16 22.36
CA LEU A 69 -10.60 -6.62 23.51
C LEU A 69 -10.49 -5.57 24.63
N LYS A 70 -10.62 -4.28 24.28
CA LYS A 70 -10.61 -3.15 25.20
C LYS A 70 -12.02 -2.72 25.66
N ASN A 71 -13.05 -3.51 25.36
CA ASN A 71 -14.46 -3.20 25.66
C ASN A 71 -14.93 -1.85 25.07
N ILE A 72 -14.35 -1.42 23.95
CA ILE A 72 -14.78 -0.23 23.21
C ILE A 72 -15.91 -0.64 22.27
N ASN A 73 -17.01 0.12 22.26
CA ASN A 73 -18.15 -0.12 21.39
C ASN A 73 -17.79 0.10 19.91
N ILE A 74 -18.13 -0.85 19.04
CA ILE A 74 -17.82 -0.82 17.61
C ILE A 74 -19.12 -0.94 16.82
N GLN A 75 -19.22 -0.19 15.73
CA GLN A 75 -20.35 -0.31 14.81
C GLN A 75 -20.19 -1.56 13.92
N GLU A 76 -20.97 -2.59 14.21
CA GLU A 76 -20.92 -3.90 13.52
C GLU A 76 -21.15 -3.79 12.01
N ASP A 77 -22.01 -2.89 11.55
CA ASP A 77 -22.28 -2.68 10.13
C ASP A 77 -21.01 -2.27 9.35
N GLY A 78 -20.19 -1.40 9.96
CA GLY A 78 -18.91 -0.97 9.40
C GLY A 78 -17.91 -2.10 9.31
N LEU A 79 -17.90 -3.01 10.30
CA LEU A 79 -17.03 -4.17 10.32
C LEU A 79 -17.39 -5.18 9.22
N VAL A 80 -18.68 -5.48 9.06
CA VAL A 80 -19.17 -6.37 8.00
C VAL A 80 -18.83 -5.81 6.61
N PHE A 81 -18.96 -4.50 6.42
CA PHE A 81 -18.55 -3.84 5.18
C PHE A 81 -17.04 -3.98 4.93
N ALA A 82 -16.20 -3.67 5.92
CA ALA A 82 -14.75 -3.79 5.81
C ALA A 82 -14.32 -5.22 5.47
N GLN A 83 -14.92 -6.23 6.09
CA GLN A 83 -14.65 -7.64 5.77
C GLN A 83 -14.99 -7.99 4.32
N LYS A 84 -16.14 -7.52 3.81
CA LYS A 84 -16.53 -7.72 2.41
C LYS A 84 -15.55 -7.03 1.46
N VAL A 85 -15.14 -5.79 1.76
CA VAL A 85 -14.15 -5.05 0.96
C VAL A 85 -12.80 -5.77 0.94
N ALA A 86 -12.33 -6.28 2.09
CA ALA A 86 -11.10 -7.05 2.15
C ALA A 86 -11.17 -8.29 1.24
N LYS A 87 -12.20 -9.13 1.38
CA LYS A 87 -12.34 -10.35 0.57
C LYS A 87 -12.42 -10.05 -0.94
N ARG A 88 -13.23 -9.05 -1.32
CA ARG A 88 -13.42 -8.67 -2.72
C ARG A 88 -12.17 -8.03 -3.32
N SER A 89 -11.51 -7.14 -2.59
CA SER A 89 -10.30 -6.46 -3.07
C SER A 89 -9.15 -7.44 -3.29
N LEU A 90 -9.03 -8.47 -2.44
CA LEU A 90 -8.06 -9.54 -2.65
C LEU A 90 -8.35 -10.31 -3.94
N ALA A 91 -9.60 -10.75 -4.14
CA ALA A 91 -10.00 -11.47 -5.34
C ALA A 91 -9.78 -10.62 -6.60
N VAL A 92 -10.23 -9.36 -6.58
CA VAL A 92 -10.01 -8.41 -7.68
C VAL A 92 -8.54 -8.21 -7.95
N SER A 93 -7.71 -8.04 -6.92
CA SER A 93 -6.27 -7.89 -7.08
C SER A 93 -5.68 -9.09 -7.83
N VAL A 94 -5.87 -10.31 -7.32
CA VAL A 94 -5.29 -11.52 -7.91
C VAL A 94 -5.80 -11.73 -9.33
N LEU A 95 -7.11 -11.64 -9.55
CA LEU A 95 -7.71 -11.84 -10.88
C LEU A 95 -7.20 -10.81 -11.88
N LEU A 96 -7.07 -9.55 -11.48
CA LEU A 96 -6.61 -8.49 -12.37
C LEU A 96 -5.15 -8.67 -12.78
N HIS A 97 -4.28 -9.14 -11.89
CA HIS A 97 -2.88 -9.44 -12.23
C HIS A 97 -2.79 -10.63 -13.18
N ILE A 98 -3.52 -11.73 -12.90
CA ILE A 98 -3.54 -12.92 -13.77
C ILE A 98 -4.10 -12.56 -15.15
N ALA A 99 -5.24 -11.88 -15.22
CA ALA A 99 -5.85 -11.46 -16.48
C ALA A 99 -4.93 -10.53 -17.27
N SER A 100 -4.26 -9.58 -16.60
CA SER A 100 -3.31 -8.68 -17.25
C SER A 100 -2.08 -9.42 -17.76
N ALA A 101 -1.56 -10.39 -17.01
CA ALA A 101 -0.43 -11.21 -17.43
C ALA A 101 -0.78 -12.03 -18.69
N VAL A 102 -1.97 -12.66 -18.69
CA VAL A 102 -2.48 -13.40 -19.86
C VAL A 102 -2.65 -12.48 -21.07
N LEU A 103 -3.23 -11.29 -20.88
CA LEU A 103 -3.40 -10.31 -21.95
C LEU A 103 -2.06 -9.86 -22.55
N LEU A 104 -1.08 -9.51 -21.71
CA LEU A 104 0.24 -9.06 -22.15
C LEU A 104 1.04 -10.18 -22.82
N PHE A 105 0.91 -11.41 -22.32
CA PHE A 105 1.47 -12.59 -22.96
C PHE A 105 0.85 -12.81 -24.35
N TRP A 106 -0.48 -12.68 -24.46
CA TRP A 106 -1.20 -12.81 -25.73
C TRP A 106 -0.76 -11.77 -26.78
N VAL A 107 -0.55 -10.52 -26.37
CA VAL A 107 0.00 -9.45 -27.23
C VAL A 107 1.36 -9.85 -27.82
N SER A 108 2.21 -10.53 -27.04
CA SER A 108 3.53 -10.97 -27.51
C SER A 108 3.45 -12.22 -28.37
N TYR A 109 2.57 -13.15 -28.01
CA TYR A 109 2.32 -14.37 -28.77
C TYR A 109 1.79 -14.08 -30.17
N THR A 110 1.05 -12.99 -30.35
CA THR A 110 0.58 -12.50 -31.65
C THR A 110 1.61 -11.66 -32.41
N HIS A 111 2.86 -11.62 -31.94
CA HIS A 111 3.98 -10.87 -32.53
C HIS A 111 3.76 -9.35 -32.62
N ILE A 112 2.86 -8.77 -31.82
CA ILE A 112 2.63 -7.31 -31.80
C ILE A 112 3.80 -6.58 -31.14
N SER A 113 4.33 -7.10 -30.04
CA SER A 113 5.46 -6.50 -29.33
C SER A 113 6.13 -7.53 -28.41
N VAL A 114 7.46 -7.62 -28.44
CA VAL A 114 8.23 -8.53 -27.57
C VAL A 114 8.17 -8.07 -26.10
N VAL A 115 7.93 -6.77 -25.87
CA VAL A 115 7.84 -6.14 -24.54
C VAL A 115 6.72 -6.74 -23.68
N GLY A 116 5.70 -7.33 -24.29
CA GLY A 116 4.59 -7.92 -23.55
C GLY A 116 5.00 -9.15 -22.72
N TYR A 117 6.00 -9.93 -23.13
CA TYR A 117 6.50 -11.07 -22.35
C TYR A 117 7.14 -10.59 -21.05
N TYR A 118 8.02 -9.58 -21.14
CA TYR A 118 8.65 -8.98 -19.96
C TYR A 118 7.60 -8.33 -19.05
N SER A 119 6.62 -7.64 -19.64
CA SER A 119 5.53 -7.02 -18.89
C SER A 119 4.66 -8.06 -18.17
N ALA A 120 4.38 -9.21 -18.79
CA ALA A 120 3.62 -10.30 -18.20
C ALA A 120 4.35 -10.95 -17.01
N VAL A 121 5.67 -11.14 -17.10
CA VAL A 121 6.48 -11.62 -15.97
C VAL A 121 6.50 -10.59 -14.85
N LEU A 122 6.72 -9.31 -15.19
CA LEU A 122 6.82 -8.23 -14.22
C LEU A 122 5.52 -8.04 -13.43
N ILE A 123 4.36 -8.07 -14.10
CA ILE A 123 3.08 -7.90 -13.40
C ILE A 123 2.82 -9.06 -12.43
N LEU A 124 3.19 -10.30 -12.78
CA LEU A 124 3.09 -11.44 -11.86
C LEU A 124 4.02 -11.26 -10.65
N LEU A 125 5.27 -10.83 -10.86
CA LEU A 125 6.22 -10.57 -9.77
C LEU A 125 5.69 -9.49 -8.82
N LEU A 126 5.13 -8.41 -9.37
CA LEU A 126 4.60 -7.30 -8.58
C LEU A 126 3.34 -7.63 -7.78
N THR A 127 2.67 -8.72 -8.12
CA THR A 127 1.58 -9.28 -7.30
C THR A 127 2.06 -9.52 -5.86
N PHE A 128 3.32 -9.92 -5.68
CA PHE A 128 3.90 -10.22 -4.36
C PHE A 128 4.66 -9.04 -3.76
N LEU A 129 5.20 -8.14 -4.58
CA LEU A 129 6.04 -7.05 -4.08
C LEU A 129 5.28 -6.12 -3.12
N ARG A 130 4.07 -5.68 -3.48
CA ARG A 130 3.31 -4.75 -2.64
C ARG A 130 2.86 -5.35 -1.31
N PRO A 131 2.36 -6.60 -1.27
CA PRO A 131 2.19 -7.32 -0.02
C PRO A 131 3.48 -7.43 0.80
N GLY A 132 4.62 -7.68 0.16
CA GLY A 132 5.92 -7.73 0.82
C GLY A 132 6.29 -6.41 1.52
N ILE A 133 6.09 -5.28 0.85
CA ILE A 133 6.33 -3.94 1.44
C ILE A 133 5.42 -3.72 2.65
N ARG A 134 4.13 -4.01 2.53
CA ARG A 134 3.17 -3.85 3.65
C ARG A 134 3.48 -4.76 4.83
N PHE A 135 3.94 -5.97 4.55
CA PHE A 135 4.40 -6.89 5.59
C PHE A 135 5.63 -6.33 6.32
N TYR A 136 6.59 -5.77 5.59
CA TYR A 136 7.76 -5.12 6.17
C TYR A 136 7.36 -3.90 7.03
N GLU A 137 6.49 -3.03 6.54
CA GLU A 137 5.95 -1.88 7.31
C GLU A 137 5.30 -2.36 8.62
N TYR A 138 4.51 -3.42 8.56
CA TYR A 138 3.89 -4.01 9.75
C TYR A 138 4.92 -4.55 10.74
N LEU A 139 5.92 -5.29 10.27
CA LEU A 139 6.99 -5.80 11.13
C LEU A 139 7.75 -4.65 11.80
N HIS A 140 8.10 -3.62 11.02
CA HIS A 140 8.81 -2.45 11.53
C HIS A 140 8.01 -1.74 12.62
N LYS A 141 6.73 -1.41 12.34
CA LYS A 141 5.82 -0.78 13.31
C LYS A 141 5.68 -1.62 14.59
N LYS A 142 5.61 -2.96 14.45
CA LYS A 142 5.51 -3.86 15.60
C LYS A 142 6.79 -3.87 16.44
N LEU A 143 7.96 -3.90 15.81
CA LEU A 143 9.24 -3.83 16.50
C LEU A 143 9.45 -2.48 17.19
N GLU A 144 9.03 -1.37 16.56
CA GLU A 144 9.05 -0.04 17.18
C GLU A 144 8.17 0.02 18.43
N MET A 145 6.93 -0.51 18.37
CA MET A 145 6.05 -0.55 19.55
C MET A 145 6.66 -1.37 20.70
N ILE A 146 7.29 -2.51 20.41
CA ILE A 146 7.96 -3.33 21.44
C ILE A 146 9.16 -2.58 22.02
N ARG A 147 9.94 -1.91 21.17
CA ARG A 147 11.09 -1.10 21.59
C ARG A 147 10.66 0.07 22.48
N GLU A 148 9.55 0.74 22.15
CA GLU A 148 9.00 1.81 22.98
C GLU A 148 8.58 1.31 24.37
N GLU A 149 7.92 0.14 24.46
CA GLU A 149 7.52 -0.46 25.74
C GLU A 149 8.75 -0.80 26.61
N PHE A 150 9.90 -1.14 26.02
CA PHE A 150 11.15 -1.33 26.76
C PHE A 150 11.81 -0.02 27.22
N HIS A 151 11.72 1.06 26.44
CA HIS A 151 12.31 2.35 26.82
C HIS A 151 11.43 3.14 27.78
N TYR A 152 10.11 3.00 27.68
CA TYR A 152 9.12 3.69 28.49
C TYR A 152 8.08 2.68 29.02
N PRO A 153 8.44 1.90 30.07
CA PRO A 153 7.51 0.97 30.68
C PRO A 153 6.25 1.69 31.14
N ARG A 154 5.07 1.08 30.92
CA ARG A 154 3.78 1.68 31.33
C ARG A 154 3.73 2.01 32.81
N GLU A 155 4.40 1.22 33.64
CA GLU A 155 4.50 1.41 35.08
C GLU A 155 5.20 2.73 35.40
N ASP A 156 6.33 3.01 34.75
CA ASP A 156 7.10 4.24 34.92
C ASP A 156 6.33 5.46 34.43
N VAL A 157 5.64 5.35 33.28
CA VAL A 157 4.81 6.44 32.74
C VAL A 157 3.59 6.70 33.64
N ALA A 158 2.96 5.68 34.19
CA ALA A 158 1.84 5.82 35.12
C ALA A 158 2.29 6.47 36.44
N LEU A 159 3.45 6.07 36.98
CA LEU A 159 4.09 6.69 38.13
C LEU A 159 4.41 8.16 37.89
N LEU A 160 4.96 8.50 36.71
CA LEU A 160 5.21 9.88 36.31
C LEU A 160 3.92 10.69 36.24
N LYS A 161 2.87 10.14 35.63
CA LYS A 161 1.57 10.82 35.53
C LYS A 161 0.97 11.09 36.91
N GLN A 162 1.00 10.11 37.81
CA GLN A 162 0.54 10.26 39.18
C GLN A 162 1.31 11.37 39.92
N LYS A 163 2.65 11.37 39.82
CA LYS A 163 3.49 12.41 40.47
C LYS A 163 3.23 13.81 39.92
N VAL A 164 3.00 13.94 38.60
CA VAL A 164 2.65 15.22 37.98
C VAL A 164 1.29 15.70 38.47
N GLU A 165 0.31 14.81 38.57
CA GLU A 165 -1.04 15.12 39.04
C GLU A 165 -1.03 15.52 40.52
N GLU A 166 -0.30 14.79 41.38
CA GLU A 166 -0.11 15.13 42.80
C GLU A 166 0.55 16.51 42.99
N ASN A 167 1.64 16.80 42.27
CA ASN A 167 2.29 18.11 42.33
C ASN A 167 1.39 19.24 41.85
N TYR A 168 0.58 19.01 40.82
CA TYR A 168 -0.37 20.00 40.32
C TYR A 168 -1.42 20.34 41.38
N TYR A 169 -1.94 19.33 42.09
CA TYR A 169 -2.86 19.56 43.20
C TYR A 169 -2.20 20.37 44.33
N LEU A 170 -0.97 20.03 44.72
CA LEU A 170 -0.24 20.73 45.79
C LEU A 170 -0.01 22.22 45.48
N LEU A 171 0.44 22.54 44.26
CA LEU A 171 0.66 23.92 43.83
C LEU A 171 -0.63 24.76 43.85
N ASN A 172 -1.76 24.20 43.42
CA ASN A 172 -3.04 24.90 43.46
C ASN A 172 -3.64 25.06 44.86
N THR A 173 -3.19 24.25 45.83
CA THR A 173 -3.61 24.39 47.25
C THR A 173 -2.77 25.39 48.04
N GLU A 174 -1.54 25.68 47.64
CA GLU A 174 -0.71 26.72 48.30
C GLU A 174 -1.01 28.15 47.80
N GLU A 175 -1.72 28.29 46.67
CA GLU A 175 -2.11 29.58 46.08
C GLU A 175 -3.46 30.13 46.60
N ASN A 176 -4.19 29.38 47.43
CA ASN A 176 -5.45 29.78 48.11
C ASN A 176 -5.24 29.98 49.62
#